data_AF-A0A354WBK7-F1
#
_entry.id   AF-A0A354WBK7-F1
#
_cell.length_a   1.000
_cell.length_b   1.000
_cell.length_c   1.000
_cell.angle_alpha   90.00
_cell.angle_beta   90.00
_cell.angle_gamma   90.00
#
_symmetry.space_group_name_H-M   'P 1'
#
loop_
_entity.id
_entity.type
_entity.pdbx_description
1 polymer ?
#
loop_
_entity_poly.entity_id
_entity_poly.type
_entity_poly.pdbx_seq_one_letter_code
_entity_poly.pdbx_strand_id
1 'polypeptide(L)'
;MQEELSILIEARYPLIYLVTSEEERSEQAIAKIAQAKRQREVYVWTVTRGLVKYDQTRTAVQSNTVSPQAAIEWAIRHKEPNVSGSIYIFKDLHPFKDSPEVTRCLRDAIASFKGTNKTIILMSPIQS
;
A
#
# COMPACT_ATOMS: atom_id res chain seq x y z
N MET A 1 16.61 6.04 -3.14
CA MET A 1 15.14 5.98 -2.93
C MET A 1 14.36 5.47 -4.14
N GLN A 2 14.24 6.21 -5.26
CA GLN A 2 13.38 5.79 -6.39
C GLN A 2 13.84 4.47 -7.04
N GLU A 3 15.14 4.32 -7.27
CA GLU A 3 15.73 3.11 -7.86
C GLU A 3 15.60 1.90 -6.94
N GLU A 4 15.95 2.03 -5.67
CA GLU A 4 15.81 0.96 -4.66
C GLU A 4 14.36 0.51 -4.53
N LEU A 5 13.41 1.46 -4.45
CA LEU A 5 12.00 1.14 -4.37
C LEU A 5 11.52 0.43 -5.63
N SER A 6 12.01 0.85 -6.79
CA SER A 6 11.74 0.17 -8.07
C SER A 6 12.25 -1.28 -8.05
N ILE A 7 13.47 -1.51 -7.57
CA ILE A 7 14.07 -2.85 -7.44
C ILE A 7 13.25 -3.72 -6.49
N LEU A 8 12.83 -3.20 -5.33
CA LEU A 8 12.02 -3.95 -4.35
C LEU A 8 10.63 -4.31 -4.91
N ILE A 9 10.00 -3.38 -5.61
CA ILE A 9 8.71 -3.58 -6.28
C ILE A 9 8.81 -4.58 -7.45
N GLU A 10 9.97 -4.65 -8.13
CA GLU A 10 10.25 -5.62 -9.18
C GLU A 10 10.60 -7.00 -8.66
N ALA A 11 11.33 -7.07 -7.55
CA ALA A 11 11.62 -8.30 -6.83
C ALA A 11 10.37 -8.93 -6.18
N ARG A 12 9.19 -8.33 -6.37
CA ARG A 12 7.88 -8.81 -5.90
C ARG A 12 7.86 -9.03 -4.38
N TYR A 13 8.55 -8.16 -3.64
CA TYR A 13 8.41 -8.14 -2.20
C TYR A 13 6.97 -7.73 -1.85
N PRO A 14 6.20 -8.58 -1.15
CA PRO A 14 4.80 -8.31 -0.83
C PRO A 14 4.65 -7.21 0.24
N LEU A 15 5.71 -6.96 1.02
CA LEU A 15 5.77 -5.93 2.05
C LEU A 15 7.08 -5.14 1.92
N ILE A 16 6.96 -3.82 1.86
CA ILE A 16 8.07 -2.87 1.88
C ILE A 16 7.82 -1.89 3.02
N TYR A 17 8.82 -1.64 3.85
CA TYR A 17 8.77 -0.60 4.88
C TYR A 17 9.55 0.62 4.38
N LEU A 18 8.89 1.77 4.27
CA LEU A 18 9.49 3.01 3.82
C LEU A 18 9.45 4.03 4.96
N VAL A 19 10.62 4.34 5.52
CA VAL A 19 10.77 5.37 6.54
C VAL A 19 11.06 6.69 5.84
N THR A 20 10.12 7.63 5.91
CA THR A 20 10.24 8.93 5.26
C THR A 20 9.30 9.94 5.90
N SER A 21 9.80 11.16 6.14
CA SER A 21 8.99 12.31 6.54
C SER A 21 8.43 13.07 5.33
N GLU A 22 8.95 12.84 4.13
CA GLU A 22 8.48 13.46 2.88
C GLU A 22 7.42 12.56 2.22
N GLU A 23 6.22 12.52 2.79
CA GLU A 23 5.15 11.63 2.31
C GLU A 23 4.70 11.93 0.88
N GLU A 24 4.41 13.20 0.58
CA GLU A 24 3.91 13.61 -0.72
C GLU A 24 4.91 13.29 -1.84
N ARG A 25 6.20 13.55 -1.59
CA ARG A 25 7.27 13.25 -2.53
C ARG A 25 7.42 11.75 -2.76
N SER A 26 7.23 10.95 -1.70
CA SER A 26 7.33 9.50 -1.74
C SER A 26 6.16 8.88 -2.51
N GLU A 27 4.94 9.39 -2.30
CA GLU A 27 3.76 8.99 -3.09
C GLU A 27 3.95 9.30 -4.58
N GLN A 28 4.38 10.53 -4.91
CA GLN A 28 4.63 10.91 -6.29
C GLN A 28 5.69 10.02 -6.95
N ALA A 29 6.74 9.65 -6.21
CA ALA A 29 7.74 8.70 -6.68
C ALA A 29 7.14 7.32 -6.95
N ILE A 30 6.33 6.78 -6.04
CA ILE A 30 5.67 5.49 -6.21
C ILE A 30 4.73 5.50 -7.41
N ALA A 31 3.91 6.56 -7.55
CA ALA A 31 3.00 6.72 -8.67
C ALA A 31 3.74 6.75 -10.01
N LYS A 32 4.86 7.48 -10.10
CA LYS A 32 5.72 7.48 -11.30
C LYS A 32 6.27 6.08 -11.61
N ILE A 33 6.75 5.35 -10.62
CA ILE A 33 7.27 3.98 -10.79
C ILE A 33 6.15 3.02 -11.25
N ALA A 34 4.96 3.16 -10.67
CA ALA A 34 3.79 2.35 -10.98
C ALA A 34 3.34 2.52 -12.44
N GLN A 35 3.29 3.77 -12.92
CA GLN A 35 2.94 4.09 -14.30
C GLN A 35 4.03 3.70 -15.29
N ALA A 36 5.30 4.01 -14.99
CA ALA A 36 6.42 3.83 -15.93
C ALA A 36 6.67 2.37 -16.30
N LYS A 37 6.47 1.43 -15.38
CA LYS A 37 6.91 0.04 -15.59
C LYS A 37 5.81 -0.92 -16.02
N ARG A 38 4.59 -0.83 -15.48
CA ARG A 38 3.55 -1.88 -15.68
C ARG A 38 2.10 -1.41 -15.60
N GLN A 39 1.82 -0.11 -15.69
CA GLN A 39 0.47 0.44 -15.44
C GLN A 39 -0.14 -0.13 -14.15
N ARG A 40 0.63 -0.08 -13.05
CA ARG A 40 0.12 -0.55 -11.75
C ARG A 40 -0.75 0.52 -11.14
N GLU A 41 -1.79 0.08 -10.45
CA GLU A 41 -2.68 1.00 -9.73
C GLU A 41 -2.16 1.25 -8.33
N VAL A 42 -2.23 2.51 -7.90
CA VAL A 42 -1.73 2.93 -6.59
C VAL A 42 -2.92 3.33 -5.73
N TYR A 43 -2.99 2.73 -4.55
CA TYR A 43 -3.96 3.05 -3.51
C TYR A 43 -3.23 3.58 -2.29
N VAL A 44 -3.78 4.61 -1.68
CA VAL A 44 -3.27 5.25 -0.47
C VAL A 44 -4.31 5.11 0.62
N TRP A 45 -3.89 4.53 1.74
CA TRP A 45 -4.70 4.42 2.95
C TRP A 45 -4.18 5.37 4.01
N THR A 46 -5.10 6.12 4.62
CA THR A 46 -4.86 6.84 5.87
C THR A 46 -5.97 6.52 6.86
N VAL A 47 -5.66 6.60 8.16
CA VAL A 47 -6.68 6.44 9.22
C VAL A 47 -7.79 7.48 9.13
N THR A 48 -7.56 8.64 8.52
CA THR A 48 -8.54 9.72 8.41
C THR A 48 -9.44 9.62 7.19
N ARG A 49 -8.97 9.01 6.09
CA ARG A 49 -9.69 8.97 4.80
C ARG A 49 -10.05 7.56 4.34
N GLY A 50 -9.51 6.54 4.99
CA GLY A 50 -9.58 5.16 4.50
C GLY A 50 -8.75 5.00 3.24
N LEU A 51 -9.12 4.01 2.41
CA LEU A 51 -8.42 3.65 1.18
C LEU A 51 -8.93 4.50 0.00
N VAL A 52 -8.02 5.18 -0.67
CA VAL A 52 -8.28 6.06 -1.81
C VAL A 52 -7.37 5.67 -2.97
N LYS A 53 -7.85 5.74 -4.21
CA LYS A 53 -7.02 5.52 -5.40
C LYS A 53 -6.24 6.80 -5.69
N TYR A 54 -4.92 6.72 -5.85
CA TYR A 54 -4.05 7.91 -6.01
C TYR A 54 -4.48 8.81 -7.19
N ASP A 55 -4.92 8.21 -8.29
CA ASP A 55 -5.38 8.93 -9.49
C ASP A 55 -6.78 9.58 -9.33
N GLN A 56 -7.57 9.12 -8.35
CA GLN A 56 -8.90 9.67 -8.06
C GLN A 56 -8.84 10.50 -6.76
N THR A 57 -8.34 11.72 -6.87
CA THR A 57 -8.08 12.65 -5.77
C THR A 57 -9.30 13.10 -4.93
N ARG A 58 -10.52 12.61 -5.21
CA ARG A 58 -11.74 13.12 -4.57
C ARG A 58 -12.80 12.10 -4.16
N THR A 59 -12.60 10.81 -4.41
CA THR A 59 -13.62 9.80 -4.05
C THR A 59 -12.95 8.70 -3.25
N ALA A 60 -13.27 8.60 -1.96
CA ALA A 60 -12.88 7.45 -1.16
C ALA A 60 -13.38 6.18 -1.88
N VAL A 61 -12.48 5.23 -2.14
CA VAL A 61 -12.84 4.00 -2.85
C VAL A 61 -13.90 3.25 -2.06
N GLN A 62 -13.82 3.33 -0.72
CA GLN A 62 -14.87 2.87 0.20
C GLN A 62 -14.85 3.63 1.53
N SER A 63 -15.99 4.18 1.92
CA SER A 63 -16.23 4.86 3.22
C SER A 63 -16.07 3.96 4.45
N ASN A 64 -16.04 2.63 4.28
CA ASN A 64 -15.91 1.65 5.38
C ASN A 64 -14.48 1.14 5.62
N THR A 65 -13.47 1.71 4.95
CA THR A 65 -12.06 1.27 5.07
C THR A 65 -11.25 2.08 6.07
N VAL A 66 -11.90 2.88 6.94
CA VAL A 66 -11.23 3.66 8.00
C VAL A 66 -10.49 2.76 9.00
N SER A 67 -10.98 1.52 9.18
CA SER A 67 -10.28 0.52 9.99
C SER A 67 -9.13 -0.11 9.19
N PRO A 68 -7.91 -0.22 9.76
CA PRO A 68 -6.75 -0.79 9.05
C PRO A 68 -7.00 -2.24 8.63
N GLN A 69 -7.70 -3.03 9.45
CA GLN A 69 -8.09 -4.40 9.12
C GLN A 69 -8.98 -4.45 7.86
N ALA A 70 -10.02 -3.61 7.80
CA ALA A 70 -10.92 -3.55 6.67
C ALA A 70 -10.19 -3.15 5.38
N ALA A 71 -9.24 -2.21 5.47
CA ALA A 71 -8.42 -1.81 4.34
C ALA A 71 -7.47 -2.91 3.86
N ILE A 72 -6.84 -3.65 4.78
CA ILE A 72 -5.99 -4.80 4.45
C ILE A 72 -6.82 -5.91 3.80
N GLU A 73 -7.96 -6.25 4.38
CA GLU A 73 -8.87 -7.27 3.84
C GLU A 73 -9.38 -6.88 2.45
N TRP A 74 -9.68 -5.60 2.25
CA TRP A 74 -10.02 -5.07 0.94
C TRP A 74 -8.87 -5.27 -0.05
N ALA A 75 -7.63 -4.93 0.32
CA ALA A 75 -6.45 -5.11 -0.54
C ALA A 75 -6.21 -6.59 -0.90
N ILE A 76 -6.51 -7.53 0.01
CA ILE A 76 -6.48 -8.98 -0.25
C ILE A 76 -7.50 -9.36 -1.33
N ARG A 77 -8.77 -8.97 -1.12
CA ARG A 77 -9.88 -9.35 -1.99
C ARG A 77 -9.87 -8.63 -3.34
N HIS A 78 -9.36 -7.41 -3.38
CA HIS A 78 -9.39 -6.56 -4.55
C HIS A 78 -8.59 -7.19 -5.69
N LYS A 79 -9.25 -7.51 -6.80
CA LYS A 79 -8.61 -8.01 -8.01
C LYS A 79 -9.11 -7.15 -9.16
N GLU A 80 -8.24 -6.33 -9.71
CA GLU A 80 -8.55 -5.58 -10.91
C GLU A 80 -8.14 -6.42 -12.14
N PRO A 81 -9.10 -6.87 -12.97
CA PRO A 81 -8.82 -7.76 -14.09
C PRO A 81 -8.01 -7.11 -15.23
N ASN A 82 -7.89 -5.78 -15.24
CA ASN A 82 -7.27 -5.01 -16.33
C ASN A 82 -5.91 -4.40 -15.95
N VAL A 83 -5.35 -4.77 -14.80
CA VAL A 83 -4.17 -4.09 -14.24
C VAL A 83 -3.09 -5.13 -13.95
N SER A 84 -1.86 -4.84 -14.37
CA SER A 84 -0.74 -5.78 -14.20
C SER A 84 -0.38 -6.01 -12.74
N GLY A 85 -0.76 -5.11 -11.83
CA GLY A 85 -0.52 -5.22 -10.39
C GLY A 85 -1.03 -4.00 -9.62
N SER A 86 -1.06 -4.09 -8.30
CA SER A 86 -1.57 -3.02 -7.43
C SER A 86 -0.60 -2.73 -6.29
N ILE A 87 -0.37 -1.46 -5.99
CA ILE A 87 0.46 -1.00 -4.90
C ILE A 87 -0.43 -0.34 -3.86
N TYR A 88 -0.34 -0.80 -2.61
CA TYR A 88 -1.10 -0.29 -1.48
C TYR A 88 -0.17 0.41 -0.51
N ILE A 89 -0.31 1.72 -0.38
CA ILE A 89 0.47 2.55 0.54
C ILE A 89 -0.37 2.74 1.81
N PHE A 90 0.10 2.26 2.95
CA PHE A 90 -0.52 2.52 4.25
C PHE A 90 0.35 3.48 5.03
N LYS A 91 -0.20 4.66 5.32
CA LYS A 91 0.48 5.67 6.11
C LYS A 91 0.15 5.54 7.59
N ASP A 92 1.15 5.78 8.44
CA ASP A 92 1.01 5.86 9.90
C ASP A 92 0.31 4.63 10.51
N LEU A 93 0.60 3.44 9.98
CA LEU A 93 0.08 2.18 10.52
C LEU A 93 0.87 1.73 11.76
N HIS A 94 1.91 2.47 12.16
CA HIS A 94 2.78 2.17 13.29
C HIS A 94 2.04 2.04 14.63
N PRO A 95 1.09 2.93 15.02
CA PRO A 95 0.32 2.79 16.26
C PRO A 95 -0.56 1.52 16.30
N PHE A 96 -0.87 0.96 15.13
CA PHE A 96 -1.69 -0.24 15.00
C PHE A 96 -0.86 -1.53 14.95
N LYS A 97 0.49 -1.47 14.92
CA LYS A 97 1.35 -2.66 15.00
C LYS A 97 1.22 -3.39 16.34
N ASP A 98 0.93 -2.66 17.42
CA ASP A 98 0.73 -3.24 18.74
C ASP A 98 -0.56 -4.04 18.85
N SER A 99 -1.48 -3.91 17.89
CA SER A 99 -2.66 -4.77 17.79
C SER A 99 -2.28 -6.12 17.15
N PRO A 100 -2.46 -7.26 17.87
CA PRO A 100 -2.22 -8.59 17.32
C PRO A 100 -3.06 -8.89 16.07
N GLU A 101 -4.27 -8.32 16.01
CA GLU A 101 -5.22 -8.51 14.92
C GLU A 101 -4.68 -7.90 13.61
N VAL A 102 -4.21 -6.65 13.66
CA VAL A 102 -3.64 -5.95 12.50
C VAL A 102 -2.36 -6.64 12.03
N THR A 103 -1.51 -7.06 12.96
CA THR A 103 -0.31 -7.85 12.65
C THR A 103 -0.66 -9.16 11.95
N ARG A 104 -1.70 -9.86 12.38
CA ARG A 104 -2.16 -11.09 11.73
C ARG A 104 -2.72 -10.81 10.34
N CYS A 105 -3.56 -9.79 10.17
CA CYS A 105 -4.09 -9.40 8.88
C CYS A 105 -2.99 -9.03 7.88
N LEU A 106 -1.95 -8.30 8.31
CA LEU A 106 -0.79 -8.01 7.46
C LEU A 106 -0.06 -9.28 7.03
N ARG A 107 0.12 -10.24 7.94
CA ARG A 107 0.74 -11.54 7.58
C ARG A 107 -0.12 -12.33 6.59
N ASP A 108 -1.43 -12.33 6.76
CA ASP A 108 -2.36 -12.98 5.83
C ASP A 108 -2.34 -12.29 4.47
N ALA A 109 -2.23 -10.96 4.43
CA ALA A 109 -2.05 -10.22 3.19
C ALA A 109 -0.73 -10.56 2.48
N ILE A 110 0.37 -10.60 3.23
CA ILE A 110 1.67 -11.02 2.70
C ILE A 110 1.60 -12.42 2.10
N ALA A 111 0.96 -13.36 2.81
CA ALA A 111 0.76 -14.72 2.33
C ALA A 111 -0.07 -14.75 1.03
N SER A 112 -1.15 -13.97 0.98
CA SER A 112 -2.00 -13.85 -0.22
C SER A 112 -1.30 -13.13 -1.38
N PHE A 113 -0.34 -12.26 -1.10
CA PHE A 113 0.33 -11.45 -2.12
C PHE A 113 1.48 -12.23 -2.79
N LYS A 114 2.01 -13.27 -2.12
CA LYS A 114 2.99 -14.18 -2.73
C LYS A 114 2.46 -14.76 -4.03
N GLY A 115 3.23 -14.62 -5.10
CA GLY A 115 2.85 -15.09 -6.43
C GLY A 115 1.91 -14.15 -7.20
N THR A 116 1.51 -13.02 -6.60
CA THR A 116 0.75 -11.95 -7.27
C THR A 116 1.66 -10.75 -7.55
N ASN A 117 1.16 -9.79 -8.33
CA ASN A 117 1.85 -8.51 -8.58
C ASN A 117 1.37 -7.41 -7.62
N LYS A 118 0.93 -7.80 -6.42
CA LYS A 118 0.49 -6.87 -5.38
C LYS A 118 1.62 -6.58 -4.39
N THR A 119 1.72 -5.33 -3.95
CA THR A 119 2.72 -4.91 -2.97
C THR A 119 2.07 -3.98 -1.93
N ILE A 120 2.37 -4.21 -0.66
CA ILE A 120 2.05 -3.30 0.44
C ILE A 120 3.30 -2.49 0.78
N ILE A 121 3.15 -1.17 0.84
CA ILE A 121 4.17 -0.23 1.31
C ILE A 121 3.65 0.37 2.62
N LEU A 122 4.32 0.09 3.72
CA LEU A 122 4.08 0.77 4.99
C LEU A 122 4.95 2.01 5.01
N MET A 123 4.33 3.19 5.06
CA MET A 123 5.01 4.48 5.14
C MET A 123 4.89 5.03 6.55
N SER A 124 6.00 5.45 7.15
CA SER A 124 5.99 6.12 8.44
C SER A 124 7.15 7.10 8.57
N PRO A 125 6.97 8.26 9.22
CA PRO A 125 8.07 9.18 9.50
C PRO A 125 9.03 8.67 10.58
N ILE A 126 8.64 7.62 11.33
CA ILE A 126 9.42 7.06 12.44
C ILE A 126 9.49 5.53 12.33
N GLN A 127 10.62 4.96 12.74
CA GLN A 127 10.78 3.53 12.94
C GLN A 127 10.79 3.29 14.44
N SER A 128 9.61 3.06 15.05
CA SER A 128 9.55 2.48 16.40
C SER A 128 9.08 1.03 16.34
#